data_AF-A0A9W9GET2-F1
#
_entry.id   AF-A0A9W9GET2-F1
#
_cell.length_a   1.000
_cell.length_b   1.000
_cell.length_c   1.000
_cell.angle_alpha   90.00
_cell.angle_beta   90.00
_cell.angle_gamma   90.00
#
_symmetry.space_group_name_H-M   'P 1'
#
loop_
_entity.id
_entity.type
_entity.pdbx_description
1 polymer ?
#
loop_
_entity_poly.entity_id
_entity_poly.type
_entity_poly.pdbx_seq_one_letter_code
_entity_poly.pdbx_strand_id
1 'polypeptide(L)'
;MEYDLSIEIFGTGEDPKHRSHWGFVIHKPSALVGDLFHVKVIDLDKLWYQFESRMNTPLRTMQAVGKVKLGKLSEQQRQDAIAVIKSSLAPRDGRKKCQDWVYDTLLSLEVDELVPAGTCHFWKGMVGKSAQAVQKASGVNWASLK
;
A
#
# COMPACT_ATOMS: atom_id res chain seq x y z
N MET A 1 14.41 17.24 -1.53
CA MET A 1 13.70 16.69 -0.35
C MET A 1 13.46 15.21 -0.60
N GLU A 2 13.49 14.38 0.43
CA GLU A 2 13.24 12.94 0.32
C GLU A 2 11.87 12.57 0.90
N TYR A 3 11.22 11.58 0.29
CA TYR A 3 9.95 11.01 0.73
C TYR A 3 10.09 9.51 0.91
N ASP A 4 9.36 8.95 1.87
CA ASP A 4 9.24 7.52 2.06
C ASP A 4 7.96 7.02 1.37
N LEU A 5 8.12 6.08 0.44
CA LEU A 5 7.02 5.28 -0.09
C LEU A 5 6.88 4.01 0.74
N SER A 6 5.67 3.73 1.23
CA SER A 6 5.37 2.58 2.08
C SER A 6 4.04 1.94 1.69
N ILE A 7 3.85 0.67 2.03
CA ILE A 7 2.54 0.02 2.07
C ILE A 7 2.02 0.05 3.50
N GLU A 8 0.85 0.64 3.69
CA GLU A 8 0.14 0.66 4.95
C GLU A 8 -0.86 -0.50 5.02
N ILE A 9 -0.89 -1.19 6.16
CA ILE A 9 -1.70 -2.39 6.39
C ILE A 9 -2.75 -2.12 7.44
N PHE A 10 -4.01 -2.28 7.05
CA PHE A 10 -5.20 -2.01 7.85
C PHE A 10 -5.88 -3.31 8.27
N GLY A 11 -6.17 -3.44 9.56
CA GLY A 11 -6.73 -4.65 10.15
C GLY A 11 -5.73 -5.81 10.27
N THR A 12 -6.00 -6.74 11.18
CA THR A 12 -5.09 -7.87 11.47
C THR A 12 -5.04 -8.89 10.33
N GLY A 13 -6.14 -9.04 9.59
CA GLY A 13 -6.23 -10.00 8.48
C GLY A 13 -6.15 -11.45 8.92
N GLU A 14 -6.54 -11.72 10.17
CA GLU A 14 -6.58 -13.07 10.76
C GLU A 14 -7.80 -13.86 10.29
N ASP A 15 -8.86 -13.16 9.86
CA ASP A 15 -10.02 -13.79 9.24
C ASP A 15 -9.72 -14.09 7.75
N PRO A 16 -9.78 -15.35 7.30
CA PRO A 16 -9.58 -15.71 5.90
C PRO A 16 -10.59 -15.04 4.93
N LYS A 17 -11.78 -14.69 5.42
CA LYS A 17 -12.83 -13.94 4.70
C LYS A 17 -12.60 -12.43 4.74
N HIS A 18 -11.99 -11.92 5.80
CA HIS A 18 -11.70 -10.49 6.02
C HIS A 18 -10.20 -10.23 6.17
N ARG A 19 -9.48 -10.36 5.04
CA ARG A 19 -8.05 -10.07 4.95
C ARG A 19 -7.74 -8.60 5.24
N SER A 20 -6.49 -8.31 5.61
CA SER A 20 -6.05 -6.93 5.81
C SER A 20 -6.22 -6.10 4.54
N HIS A 21 -6.71 -4.88 4.69
CA HIS A 21 -6.76 -3.90 3.62
C HIS A 21 -5.39 -3.25 3.46
N TRP A 22 -4.96 -2.98 2.22
CA TRP A 22 -3.66 -2.35 1.93
C TRP A 22 -3.84 -1.04 1.17
N GLY A 23 -2.90 -0.11 1.36
CA GLY A 23 -2.79 1.12 0.60
C GLY A 23 -1.35 1.61 0.53
N PHE A 24 -1.05 2.49 -0.42
CA PHE A 24 0.23 3.18 -0.47
C PHE A 24 0.17 4.45 0.37
N VAL A 25 1.26 4.76 1.06
CA VAL A 25 1.45 6.03 1.73
C VAL A 25 2.77 6.65 1.34
N ILE A 26 2.74 7.93 0.97
CA ILE A 26 3.93 8.73 0.67
C ILE A 26 3.99 9.87 1.69
N HIS A 27 5.11 10.00 2.41
CA HIS A 27 5.27 11.01 3.44
C HIS A 27 6.73 11.42 3.58
N LYS A 28 6.99 12.59 4.19
CA LYS A 28 8.36 12.94 4.59
C LYS A 28 8.74 12.11 5.84
N PRO A 29 10.00 11.67 5.99
CA PRO A 29 10.40 10.77 7.09
C PRO A 29 10.07 11.28 8.50
N SER A 30 10.12 12.60 8.73
CA SER A 30 9.79 13.23 10.02
C SER A 30 8.34 13.73 10.13
N ALA A 31 7.55 13.62 9.06
CA ALA A 31 6.18 14.11 9.07
C ALA A 31 5.24 13.12 9.78
N LEU A 32 4.29 13.66 10.54
CA LEU A 32 3.19 12.91 11.15
C LEU A 32 2.00 12.72 10.21
N VAL A 33 2.07 13.32 9.02
CA VAL A 33 1.04 13.26 7.97
C VAL A 33 1.64 12.73 6.67
N GLY A 34 0.81 12.10 5.85
CA GLY A 34 1.18 11.57 4.55
C GLY A 34 0.00 11.52 3.58
N ASP A 35 0.32 11.28 2.32
CA ASP A 35 -0.67 11.10 1.27
C ASP A 35 -0.99 9.62 1.14
N LEU A 36 -2.24 9.25 1.44
CA LEU A 36 -2.76 7.89 1.35
C LEU A 36 -3.40 7.67 -0.02
N PHE A 37 -3.07 6.56 -0.66
CA PHE A 37 -3.67 6.10 -1.92
C PHE A 37 -4.10 4.65 -1.77
N HIS A 38 -5.40 4.39 -1.91
CA HIS A 38 -5.94 3.04 -1.73
C HIS A 38 -7.22 2.83 -2.54
N VAL A 39 -7.70 1.59 -2.58
CA VAL A 39 -8.97 1.27 -3.22
C VAL A 39 -9.99 0.83 -2.16
N LYS A 40 -11.12 1.53 -2.07
CA LYS A 40 -12.19 1.24 -1.13
C LYS A 40 -13.23 0.33 -1.77
N VAL A 41 -13.72 -0.66 -1.04
CA VAL A 41 -14.86 -1.48 -1.48
C VAL A 41 -16.12 -0.60 -1.58
N ILE A 42 -16.79 -0.66 -2.72
CA ILE A 42 -18.05 0.05 -2.99
C ILE A 42 -19.23 -0.91 -3.16
N ASP A 43 -18.96 -2.17 -3.54
CA ASP A 43 -19.94 -3.25 -3.63
C ASP A 43 -19.21 -4.54 -3.23
N LEU A 44 -19.52 -5.09 -2.05
CA LEU A 44 -18.82 -6.25 -1.53
C LEU A 44 -19.22 -7.53 -2.26
N ASP A 45 -20.49 -7.65 -2.66
CA ASP A 45 -21.02 -8.83 -3.33
C ASP A 45 -20.41 -8.99 -4.73
N LYS A 46 -20.20 -7.86 -5.42
CA LYS A 46 -19.53 -7.83 -6.73
C LYS A 46 -18.02 -7.66 -6.64
N LEU A 47 -17.45 -7.50 -5.44
CA LEU A 47 -16.05 -7.12 -5.23
C LEU A 47 -15.63 -5.95 -6.12
N TRP A 48 -16.43 -4.88 -6.11
CA TRP A 48 -16.07 -3.65 -6.80
C TRP A 48 -15.38 -2.70 -5.86
N TYR A 49 -14.32 -2.12 -6.37
CA TYR A 49 -13.52 -1.15 -5.68
C TYR A 49 -13.50 0.19 -6.42
N GLN A 50 -13.25 1.25 -5.66
CA GLN A 50 -13.06 2.59 -6.16
C GLN A 50 -11.75 3.14 -5.59
N PHE A 51 -10.94 3.73 -6.46
CA PHE A 51 -9.76 4.46 -6.04
C PHE A 51 -10.16 5.69 -5.20
N GLU A 52 -9.47 5.87 -4.09
CA GLU A 52 -9.58 7.00 -3.19
C GLU A 52 -8.17 7.49 -2.85
N SER A 53 -7.98 8.81 -2.82
CA SER A 53 -6.75 9.43 -2.33
C SER A 53 -7.07 10.43 -1.23
N ARG A 54 -6.33 10.37 -0.13
CA ARG A 54 -6.47 11.30 1.01
C ARG A 54 -5.14 11.98 1.28
N MET A 55 -5.09 13.27 0.99
CA MET A 55 -3.90 14.09 1.15
C MET A 55 -3.76 14.58 2.60
N ASN A 56 -2.52 14.74 3.07
CA ASN A 56 -2.23 15.24 4.43
C ASN A 56 -2.95 14.44 5.55
N THR A 57 -3.06 13.13 5.39
CA THR A 57 -3.71 12.23 6.35
C THR A 57 -2.77 11.92 7.51
N PRO A 58 -3.20 11.97 8.79
CA PRO A 58 -2.32 11.63 9.90
C PRO A 58 -1.97 10.14 9.93
N LEU A 59 -0.68 9.83 10.02
CA LEU A 59 -0.15 8.46 9.89
C LEU A 59 -0.51 7.54 11.09
N ARG A 60 -0.71 8.11 12.28
CA ARG A 60 -1.00 7.34 13.52
C ARG A 60 -2.48 7.24 13.86
N THR A 61 -3.33 8.03 13.23
CA THR A 61 -4.79 7.99 13.48
C THR A 61 -5.51 7.10 12.48
N MET A 62 -4.79 6.63 11.45
CA MET A 62 -5.32 5.65 10.51
C MET A 62 -5.51 4.32 11.24
N GLN A 63 -6.59 3.59 10.94
CA GLN A 63 -6.90 2.27 11.50
C GLN A 63 -5.84 1.19 11.15
N ALA A 64 -4.72 1.60 10.55
CA ALA A 64 -3.59 0.79 10.21
C ALA A 64 -2.96 0.14 11.44
N VAL A 65 -2.51 -1.09 11.28
CA VAL A 65 -1.72 -1.83 12.28
C VAL A 65 -0.25 -1.44 12.15
N GLY A 66 0.21 -1.19 10.92
CA GLY A 66 1.55 -0.69 10.66
C GLY A 66 1.78 -0.44 9.17
N LYS A 67 3.01 -0.08 8.83
CA LYS A 67 3.45 0.17 7.46
C LYS A 67 4.79 -0.52 7.17
N VAL A 68 4.99 -0.86 5.91
CA VAL A 68 6.24 -1.42 5.37
C VAL A 68 6.86 -0.41 4.43
N LYS A 69 8.05 0.06 4.75
CA LYS A 69 8.82 0.95 3.87
C LYS A 69 9.29 0.18 2.63
N LEU A 70 9.01 0.74 1.46
CA LEU A 70 9.45 0.19 0.16
C LEU A 70 10.72 0.84 -0.33
N GLY A 71 10.86 2.15 -0.13
CA GLY A 71 12.00 2.90 -0.62
C GLY A 71 11.91 4.38 -0.29
N LYS A 72 12.93 5.11 -0.73
CA LYS A 72 12.98 6.56 -0.72
C LYS A 72 12.77 7.11 -2.11
N LEU A 73 12.07 8.23 -2.22
CA LEU A 73 11.79 8.94 -3.45
C LEU A 73 12.37 10.37 -3.35
N SER A 74 12.97 10.84 -4.43
CA SER A 74 13.14 12.28 -4.66
C SER A 74 11.78 12.97 -4.88
N GLU A 75 11.75 14.30 -4.95
CA GLU A 75 10.51 15.04 -5.28
C GLU A 75 9.96 14.62 -6.65
N GLN A 76 10.82 14.45 -7.67
CA GLN A 76 10.38 14.04 -9.01
C GLN A 76 9.80 12.62 -8.97
N GLN A 77 10.55 11.66 -8.39
CA GLN A 77 10.08 10.28 -8.25
C GLN A 77 8.79 10.17 -7.42
N ARG A 78 8.56 11.09 -6.47
CA ARG A 78 7.27 11.17 -5.77
C ARG A 78 6.14 11.51 -6.72
N GLN A 79 6.31 12.50 -7.60
CA GLN A 79 5.27 12.86 -8.57
C GLN A 79 5.01 11.69 -9.54
N ASP A 80 6.08 11.04 -10.00
CA ASP A 80 5.99 9.89 -10.91
C ASP A 80 5.27 8.72 -10.24
N ALA A 81 5.62 8.38 -8.99
CA ALA A 81 4.93 7.35 -8.21
C ALA A 81 3.44 7.68 -8.00
N ILE A 82 3.10 8.93 -7.72
CA ILE A 82 1.70 9.36 -7.60
C ILE A 82 0.96 9.17 -8.93
N ALA A 83 1.59 9.48 -10.06
CA ALA A 83 0.98 9.30 -11.38
C ALA A 83 0.74 7.81 -11.70
N VAL A 84 1.71 6.95 -11.41
CA VAL A 84 1.57 5.48 -11.56
C VAL A 84 0.45 4.93 -10.67
N ILE A 85 0.41 5.33 -9.39
CA ILE A 85 -0.61 4.87 -8.45
C ILE A 85 -2.00 5.34 -8.88
N LYS A 86 -2.15 6.60 -9.31
CA LYS A 86 -3.46 7.16 -9.74
C LYS A 86 -3.96 6.59 -11.07
N SER A 87 -3.06 6.18 -11.96
CA SER A 87 -3.44 5.57 -13.24
C SER A 87 -3.81 4.08 -13.11
N SER A 88 -3.51 3.45 -11.98
CA SER A 88 -3.81 2.05 -11.73
C SER A 88 -5.30 1.80 -11.52
N LEU A 89 -5.90 1.02 -12.43
CA LEU A 89 -7.35 0.76 -12.46
C LEU A 89 -7.81 0.02 -11.20
N ALA A 90 -8.80 0.58 -10.51
CA ALA A 90 -9.42 -0.07 -9.37
C ALA A 90 -10.15 -1.36 -9.81
N PRO A 91 -10.02 -2.49 -9.07
CA PRO A 91 -10.66 -3.74 -9.43
C PRO A 91 -12.18 -3.66 -9.51
N ARG A 92 -12.75 -4.21 -10.59
CA ARG A 92 -14.21 -4.37 -10.80
C ARG A 92 -14.57 -5.69 -11.48
N ASP A 93 -13.70 -6.68 -11.38
CA ASP A 93 -13.78 -7.96 -12.10
C ASP A 93 -14.42 -9.09 -11.28
N GLY A 94 -14.86 -8.82 -10.05
CA GLY A 94 -15.43 -9.83 -9.15
C GLY A 94 -14.41 -10.82 -8.59
N ARG A 95 -13.10 -10.58 -8.77
CA ARG A 95 -12.04 -11.52 -8.41
C ARG A 95 -10.93 -10.86 -7.60
N LYS A 96 -10.37 -9.77 -8.13
CA LYS A 96 -9.26 -9.05 -7.52
C LYS A 96 -9.72 -8.24 -6.31
N LYS A 97 -8.87 -8.18 -5.29
CA LYS A 97 -9.08 -7.46 -4.04
C LYS A 97 -8.12 -6.26 -3.94
N CYS A 98 -8.21 -5.52 -2.84
CA CYS A 98 -7.30 -4.38 -2.60
C CYS A 98 -5.82 -4.77 -2.56
N GLN A 99 -5.48 -5.94 -2.01
CA GLN A 99 -4.10 -6.45 -1.99
C GLN A 99 -3.58 -6.74 -3.40
N ASP A 100 -4.44 -7.26 -4.28
CA ASP A 100 -4.10 -7.52 -5.68
C ASP A 100 -3.87 -6.21 -6.44
N TRP A 101 -4.68 -5.18 -6.18
CA TRP A 101 -4.45 -3.84 -6.75
C TRP A 101 -3.12 -3.23 -6.31
N VAL A 102 -2.76 -3.35 -5.02
CA VAL A 102 -1.45 -2.90 -4.53
C VAL A 102 -0.32 -3.68 -5.20
N TYR A 103 -0.45 -5.00 -5.32
CA TYR A 103 0.55 -5.83 -6.00
C TYR A 103 0.69 -5.48 -7.49
N ASP A 104 -0.42 -5.33 -8.22
CA ASP A 104 -0.40 -4.95 -9.64
C ASP A 104 0.22 -3.56 -9.83
N THR A 105 -0.08 -2.62 -8.94
CA THR A 105 0.51 -1.27 -8.96
C THR A 105 2.01 -1.29 -8.66
N LEU A 106 2.45 -2.17 -7.75
CA LEU A 106 3.87 -2.37 -7.45
C LEU A 106 4.66 -2.82 -8.69
N LEU A 107 4.07 -3.65 -9.56
CA LEU A 107 4.74 -4.08 -10.80
C LEU A 107 5.11 -2.88 -11.65
N SER A 108 4.19 -1.93 -11.83
CA SER A 108 4.46 -0.70 -12.57
C SER A 108 5.50 0.16 -11.85
N LEU A 109 5.39 0.31 -10.53
CA LEU A 109 6.38 1.07 -9.74
C LEU A 109 7.79 0.48 -9.82
N GLU A 110 7.93 -0.84 -9.89
CA GLU A 110 9.23 -1.50 -10.00
C GLU A 110 9.81 -1.38 -11.42
N VAL A 111 8.97 -1.51 -12.46
CA VAL A 111 9.38 -1.28 -13.86
C VAL A 111 9.89 0.14 -14.07
N ASP A 112 9.26 1.12 -13.42
CA ASP A 112 9.65 2.53 -13.49
C ASP A 112 10.79 2.90 -12.51
N GLU A 113 11.41 1.91 -11.85
CA GLU A 113 12.52 2.07 -10.89
C GLU A 113 12.17 3.00 -9.69
N LEU A 114 10.89 3.08 -9.33
CA LEU A 114 10.37 3.85 -8.19
C LEU A 114 10.39 3.06 -6.89
N VAL A 115 10.59 1.74 -6.96
CA VAL A 115 10.90 0.87 -5.82
C VAL A 115 12.10 -0.02 -6.17
N PRO A 116 12.83 -0.55 -5.17
CA PRO A 116 13.96 -1.44 -5.42
C PRO A 116 13.55 -2.69 -6.21
N ALA A 117 14.46 -3.18 -7.05
CA ALA A 117 14.30 -4.46 -7.74
C ALA A 117 14.09 -5.61 -6.74
N GLY A 118 13.21 -6.54 -7.07
CA GLY A 118 12.76 -7.65 -6.24
C GLY A 118 11.59 -7.32 -5.32
N THR A 119 11.10 -6.08 -5.29
CA THR A 119 9.97 -5.68 -4.43
C THR A 119 8.71 -6.50 -4.74
N CYS A 120 8.36 -6.67 -6.01
CA CYS A 120 7.19 -7.44 -6.43
C CYS A 120 7.35 -8.92 -6.11
N HIS A 121 8.55 -9.48 -6.25
CA HIS A 121 8.80 -10.88 -5.90
C HIS A 121 8.49 -11.13 -4.42
N PHE A 122 8.92 -10.24 -3.53
CA PHE A 122 8.59 -10.29 -2.11
C PHE A 122 7.07 -10.16 -1.87
N TRP A 123 6.44 -9.14 -2.44
CA TRP A 123 5.02 -8.84 -2.19
C TRP A 123 4.05 -9.86 -2.77
N LYS A 124 4.41 -10.54 -3.86
CA LYS A 124 3.65 -11.68 -4.38
C LYS A 124 3.44 -12.75 -3.30
N GLY A 125 4.47 -13.00 -2.49
CA GLY A 125 4.41 -13.93 -1.37
C GLY A 125 3.66 -13.41 -0.14
N MET A 126 3.24 -12.14 -0.14
CA MET A 126 2.52 -11.51 0.97
C MET A 126 1.01 -11.41 0.74
N VAL A 127 0.55 -11.51 -0.51
CA VAL A 127 -0.89 -11.46 -0.82
C VAL A 127 -1.63 -12.54 -0.05
N GLY A 128 -2.68 -12.16 0.66
CA GLY A 128 -3.49 -13.04 1.48
C GLY A 128 -2.95 -13.34 2.88
N LYS A 129 -1.76 -12.86 3.25
CA LYS A 129 -1.21 -13.04 4.60
C LYS A 129 -1.79 -12.03 5.59
N SER A 130 -1.76 -12.40 6.87
CA SER A 130 -2.13 -11.51 7.99
C SER A 130 -1.09 -10.40 8.18
N ALA A 131 -1.48 -9.31 8.84
CA ALA A 131 -0.58 -8.22 9.19
C ALA A 131 0.64 -8.71 10.01
N GLN A 132 0.42 -9.66 10.94
CA GLN A 132 1.50 -10.25 11.73
C GLN A 132 2.51 -11.01 10.85
N ALA A 133 2.02 -11.78 9.87
CA ALA A 133 2.89 -12.50 8.94
C ALA A 133 3.68 -11.54 8.04
N VAL A 134 3.05 -10.44 7.59
CA VAL A 134 3.74 -9.40 6.81
C VAL A 134 4.77 -8.66 7.67
N GLN A 135 4.45 -8.32 8.92
CA GLN A 135 5.39 -7.74 9.87
C GLN A 135 6.63 -8.62 10.06
N LYS A 136 6.43 -9.92 10.33
CA LYS A 136 7.51 -10.88 10.52
C LYS A 136 8.39 -10.99 9.27
N ALA A 137 7.80 -11.01 8.08
CA ALA A 137 8.52 -11.10 6.82
C ALA A 137 9.26 -9.80 6.46
N SER A 138 8.70 -8.63 6.81
CA SER A 138 9.25 -7.31 6.46
C SER A 138 10.38 -6.88 7.39
N GLY A 139 10.45 -7.45 8.60
CA GLY A 139 11.54 -7.22 9.54
C GLY A 139 11.76 -5.73 9.85
N VAL A 140 12.98 -5.25 9.61
CA VAL A 140 13.39 -3.86 9.88
C VAL A 140 12.64 -2.82 9.06
N ASN A 141 12.00 -3.21 7.95
CA ASN A 141 11.21 -2.29 7.12
C ASN A 141 9.81 -2.05 7.69
N TRP A 142 9.40 -2.79 8.72
CA TRP A 142 8.13 -2.60 9.41
C TRP A 142 8.19 -1.47 10.45
N ALA A 143 7.18 -0.61 10.44
CA ALA A 143 6.91 0.35 11.50
C ALA A 143 5.51 0.14 12.07
N SER A 144 5.41 -0.06 13.39
CA SER A 144 4.12 -0.14 14.09
C SER A 144 3.46 1.23 14.13
N LEU A 145 2.16 1.27 13.84
CA LEU A 145 1.34 2.48 13.92
C LEU A 145 0.28 2.39 15.03
N LYS A 146 0.08 1.19 15.59
CA LYS A 146 -0.62 0.95 16.86
C LYS A 146 0.37 0.63 17.98
#